data_AF-A0AAV4CCW0-F1
#
_entry.id   AF-A0AAV4CCW0-F1
#
_cell.length_a   1.000
_cell.length_b   1.000
_cell.length_c   1.000
_cell.angle_alpha   90.00
_cell.angle_beta   90.00
_cell.angle_gamma   90.00
#
_symmetry.space_group_name_H-M   'P 1'
#
loop_
_entity.id
_entity.type
_entity.pdbx_description
1 polymer ?
#
loop_
_entity_poly.entity_id
_entity_poly.type
_entity_poly.pdbx_seq_one_letter_code
_entity_poly.pdbx_strand_id
1 'polypeptide(L)'
;MKTVYGEMCISDCAVRKWVRIFKREDPRETILRDRKRSGRPLSASVTAHREKVDCMIRANRRVKQKEIADEVGISKERVHHIVTTVLGYRKSLPVGSQDSSL
;
A
#
# COMPACT_ATOMS: atom_id res chain seq x y z
N MET A 1 38.55 -3.00 -12.25
CA MET A 1 37.63 -2.14 -11.47
C MET A 1 38.34 -1.50 -10.28
N LYS A 2 38.87 -2.28 -9.33
CA LYS A 2 39.55 -1.76 -8.12
C LYS A 2 40.76 -0.87 -8.40
N THR A 3 41.52 -1.15 -9.46
CA THR A 3 42.68 -0.35 -9.90
C THR A 3 42.33 1.06 -10.37
N VAL A 4 41.11 1.29 -10.87
CA VAL A 4 40.68 2.60 -11.41
C VAL A 4 39.71 3.32 -10.46
N TYR A 5 38.83 2.58 -9.80
CA TYR A 5 37.76 3.13 -8.96
C TYR A 5 37.98 2.91 -7.44
N GLY A 6 39.12 2.34 -7.05
CA GLY A 6 39.45 2.08 -5.65
C GLY A 6 38.58 1.00 -5.01
N GLU A 7 38.55 0.98 -3.68
CA GLU A 7 37.91 -0.09 -2.91
C GLU A 7 36.38 -0.05 -2.94
N MET A 8 35.79 1.13 -3.18
CA MET A 8 34.33 1.33 -3.29
C MET A 8 33.79 0.97 -4.68
N CYS A 9 34.56 0.24 -5.49
CA CYS A 9 34.13 -0.15 -6.82
C CYS A 9 33.01 -1.21 -6.76
N ILE A 10 32.10 -1.14 -7.74
CA ILE A 10 31.07 -2.17 -7.91
C ILE A 10 31.71 -3.52 -8.27
N SER A 11 31.09 -4.61 -7.82
CA SER A 11 31.58 -5.96 -8.10
C SER A 11 31.49 -6.29 -9.60
N ASP A 12 32.36 -7.16 -10.08
CA ASP A 12 32.38 -7.58 -11.49
C ASP A 12 31.05 -8.23 -11.93
N CYS A 13 30.37 -8.92 -11.01
CA CYS A 13 29.01 -9.43 -11.23
C CYS A 13 27.98 -8.32 -11.47
N ALA A 14 28.06 -7.20 -10.74
CA ALA A 14 27.18 -6.06 -10.94
C ALA A 14 27.45 -5.38 -12.29
N VAL A 15 28.73 -5.22 -12.67
CA VAL A 15 29.12 -4.69 -13.99
C VAL A 15 28.54 -5.55 -15.11
N ARG A 16 28.76 -6.87 -15.07
CA ARG A 16 28.23 -7.79 -16.09
C ARG A 16 26.71 -7.79 -16.16
N LYS A 17 26.02 -7.60 -15.03
CA LYS A 17 24.55 -7.45 -15.00
C LYS A 17 24.13 -6.19 -15.77
N TRP A 18 24.73 -5.04 -15.49
CA TRP A 18 24.45 -3.80 -16.20
C TRP A 18 24.76 -3.89 -17.70
N VAL A 19 25.91 -4.45 -18.08
CA VAL A 19 26.26 -4.66 -19.50
C VAL A 19 25.21 -5.51 -20.22
N ARG A 20 24.66 -6.55 -19.57
CA ARG A 20 23.58 -7.36 -20.16
C ARG A 20 22.27 -6.60 -20.32
N ILE A 21 21.92 -5.73 -19.37
CA ILE A 21 20.71 -4.89 -19.42
C ILE A 21 20.83 -3.92 -20.60
N PHE A 22 21.93 -3.17 -20.68
CA PHE A 22 22.18 -2.20 -21.76
C PHE A 22 22.29 -2.81 -23.16
N LYS A 23 22.73 -4.08 -23.27
CA LYS A 23 22.74 -4.79 -24.56
C LYS A 23 21.37 -5.29 -25.01
N ARG A 24 20.43 -5.44 -24.09
CA ARG A 24 19.10 -6.01 -24.35
C ARG A 24 18.01 -4.94 -24.48
N GLU A 25 18.14 -3.85 -23.74
CA GLU A 25 17.16 -2.76 -23.71
C GLU A 25 17.57 -1.64 -24.69
N ASP A 26 16.58 -0.93 -25.26
CA ASP A 26 16.86 0.29 -26.01
C ASP A 26 17.52 1.31 -25.05
N PRO A 27 18.61 1.99 -25.46
CA PRO A 27 19.23 3.03 -24.64
C PRO A 27 18.27 4.12 -24.15
N ARG A 28 17.15 4.34 -24.86
CA ARG A 28 16.10 5.29 -24.46
C ARG A 28 15.16 4.75 -23.38
N GLU A 29 15.07 3.43 -23.22
CA GLU A 29 14.19 2.76 -22.24
C GLU A 29 14.94 2.30 -20.98
N THR A 30 16.27 2.27 -21.02
CA THR A 30 17.08 1.82 -19.88
C THR A 30 17.01 2.84 -18.73
N ILE A 31 16.32 2.49 -17.65
CA ILE A 31 16.18 3.35 -16.46
C ILE A 31 17.48 3.29 -15.64
N LEU A 32 18.23 4.39 -15.63
CA LEU A 32 19.49 4.52 -14.85
C LEU A 32 19.27 4.60 -13.33
N ARG A 33 18.06 5.00 -12.91
CA ARG A 33 17.68 5.11 -11.50
C ARG A 33 17.10 3.80 -11.00
N ASP A 34 17.29 3.51 -9.71
CA ASP A 34 16.61 2.39 -9.06
C ASP A 34 15.10 2.47 -9.30
N ARG A 35 14.53 1.43 -9.90
CA ARG A 35 13.08 1.28 -9.97
C ARG A 35 12.51 1.17 -8.56
N LYS A 36 11.25 1.60 -8.39
CA LYS A 36 10.52 1.43 -7.14
C LYS A 36 10.62 -0.02 -6.69
N ARG A 37 11.24 -0.25 -5.53
CA ARG A 37 11.40 -1.61 -4.98
C ARG A 37 10.02 -2.19 -4.71
N SER A 38 9.73 -3.35 -5.28
CA SER A 38 8.57 -4.14 -4.89
C SER A 38 8.86 -4.68 -3.49
N GLY A 39 8.40 -3.96 -2.45
CA GLY A 39 8.36 -4.51 -1.09
C GLY A 39 7.45 -5.74 -1.03
N ARG A 40 7.39 -6.41 0.12
CA ARG A 40 6.47 -7.54 0.32
C ARG A 40 5.04 -7.09 -0.04
N PRO A 41 4.37 -7.72 -1.03
CA PRO A 41 3.04 -7.34 -1.40
C PRO A 41 2.09 -7.75 -0.28
N LEU A 42 1.44 -6.78 0.34
CA LEU A 42 0.40 -6.99 1.35
C LEU A 42 -0.94 -7.38 0.70
N SER A 43 -0.95 -7.83 -0.55
CA SER A 43 -2.14 -7.82 -1.41
C SER A 43 -3.16 -8.91 -1.07
N ALA A 44 -2.73 -10.14 -0.83
CA ALA A 44 -3.64 -11.27 -0.65
C ALA A 44 -4.40 -11.24 0.68
N SER A 45 -3.76 -10.78 1.76
CA SER A 45 -4.45 -10.57 3.04
C SER A 45 -5.31 -9.31 2.98
N VAL A 46 -4.85 -8.24 2.32
CA VAL A 46 -5.58 -6.95 2.31
C VAL A 46 -6.87 -7.02 1.53
N THR A 47 -6.96 -7.77 0.43
CA THR A 47 -8.22 -7.88 -0.33
C THR A 47 -9.29 -8.61 0.47
N ALA A 48 -8.96 -9.77 1.05
CA ALA A 48 -9.89 -10.54 1.89
C ALA A 48 -10.34 -9.76 3.13
N HIS A 49 -9.42 -9.08 3.82
CA HIS A 49 -9.76 -8.25 4.98
C HIS A 49 -10.58 -7.02 4.56
N ARG A 50 -10.32 -6.41 3.39
CA ARG A 50 -11.09 -5.27 2.88
C ARG A 50 -12.56 -5.64 2.68
N GLU A 51 -12.83 -6.76 2.01
CA GLU A 51 -14.20 -7.22 1.74
C GLU A 51 -14.94 -7.52 3.04
N LYS A 52 -14.30 -8.23 3.98
CA LYS A 52 -14.89 -8.51 5.30
C LYS A 52 -15.23 -7.23 6.06
N VAL A 53 -14.31 -6.25 6.10
CA VAL A 53 -14.53 -4.95 6.74
C VAL A 53 -15.67 -4.18 6.07
N ASP A 54 -15.74 -4.17 4.73
CA ASP A 54 -16.81 -3.49 3.99
C ASP A 54 -18.19 -4.11 4.28
N CYS A 55 -18.29 -5.44 4.29
CA CYS A 55 -19.51 -6.16 4.66
C CYS A 55 -19.99 -5.81 6.08
N MET A 56 -19.07 -5.77 7.06
CA MET A 56 -19.42 -5.43 8.45
C MET A 56 -19.95 -4.00 8.58
N ILE A 57 -19.34 -3.02 7.88
CA ILE A 57 -19.76 -1.62 7.91
C ILE A 57 -21.12 -1.44 7.22
N ARG A 58 -21.36 -2.13 6.11
CA ARG A 58 -22.66 -2.11 5.41
C ARG A 58 -23.77 -2.74 6.23
N ALA A 59 -23.48 -3.82 6.96
CA ALA A 59 -24.44 -4.46 7.85
C ALA A 59 -24.80 -3.58 9.06
N ASN A 60 -23.82 -2.89 9.65
CA ASN A 60 -24.05 -1.95 10.74
C ASN A 60 -23.13 -0.72 10.62
N ARG A 61 -23.70 0.40 10.13
CA ARG A 61 -22.98 1.65 9.93
C ARG A 61 -22.39 2.26 11.23
N ARG A 62 -22.90 1.87 12.40
CA ARG A 62 -22.43 2.37 13.71
C ARG A 62 -21.46 1.41 14.43
N VAL A 63 -20.95 0.38 13.74
CA VAL A 63 -19.98 -0.58 14.29
C VAL A 63 -18.69 0.10 14.77
N LYS A 64 -18.13 -0.37 15.89
CA LYS A 64 -16.87 0.18 16.42
C LYS A 64 -15.69 -0.46 15.69
N GLN A 65 -14.64 0.33 15.43
CA GLN A 65 -13.40 -0.18 14.82
C GLN A 65 -12.74 -1.31 15.64
N LYS A 66 -12.95 -1.33 16.97
CA LYS A 66 -12.44 -2.39 17.85
C LYS A 66 -13.13 -3.73 17.57
N GLU A 67 -14.45 -3.73 17.42
CA GLU A 67 -15.23 -4.94 17.13
C GLU A 67 -14.83 -5.53 15.77
N ILE A 68 -14.59 -4.67 14.77
CA ILE A 68 -14.06 -5.10 13.46
C ILE A 68 -12.66 -5.68 13.59
N ALA A 69 -11.79 -5.07 14.40
CA ALA A 69 -10.42 -5.55 14.60
C ALA A 69 -10.39 -6.95 15.21
N ASP A 70 -11.21 -7.17 16.24
CA ASP A 70 -11.33 -8.45 16.95
C ASP A 70 -11.88 -9.55 16.03
N GLU A 71 -12.90 -9.24 15.21
CA GLU A 71 -13.55 -10.18 14.27
C GLU A 71 -12.68 -10.52 13.04
N VAL A 72 -11.91 -9.56 12.54
CA VAL A 72 -11.06 -9.73 11.35
C VAL A 72 -9.67 -10.25 11.73
N GLY A 73 -9.28 -10.16 13.01
CA GLY A 73 -7.97 -10.58 13.51
C GLY A 73 -6.82 -9.66 13.08
N ILE A 74 -7.09 -8.36 12.95
CA ILE A 74 -6.11 -7.35 12.52
C ILE A 74 -6.01 -6.21 13.53
N SER A 75 -4.91 -5.47 13.51
CA SER A 75 -4.75 -4.34 14.43
C SER A 75 -5.78 -3.25 14.17
N LYS A 76 -6.12 -2.50 15.23
CA LYS A 76 -7.04 -1.36 15.13
C LYS A 76 -6.53 -0.30 14.16
N GLU A 77 -5.22 -0.02 14.12
CA GLU A 77 -4.66 0.93 13.14
C GLU A 77 -4.88 0.44 11.70
N ARG A 78 -4.77 -0.87 11.48
CA ARG A 78 -4.98 -1.45 10.16
C ARG A 78 -6.44 -1.33 9.73
N VAL A 79 -7.39 -1.60 10.63
CA VAL A 79 -8.82 -1.34 10.39
C VAL A 79 -9.04 0.13 10.05
N HIS A 80 -8.48 1.05 10.83
CA HIS A 80 -8.64 2.48 10.59
C HIS A 80 -8.15 2.89 9.19
N HIS A 81 -6.99 2.39 8.77
CA HIS A 81 -6.47 2.63 7.43
C HIS A 81 -7.36 2.04 6.34
N ILE A 82 -7.89 0.82 6.52
CA ILE A 82 -8.81 0.20 5.56
C ILE A 82 -10.09 1.04 5.43
N VAL A 83 -10.67 1.44 6.56
CA VAL A 83 -11.91 2.24 6.59
C VAL A 83 -11.73 3.59 5.90
N THR A 84 -10.67 4.32 6.22
CA THR A 84 -10.47 5.71 5.76
C THR A 84 -9.77 5.82 4.40
N THR A 85 -8.69 5.05 4.19
CA THR A 85 -7.82 5.18 3.02
C THR A 85 -8.24 4.25 1.89
N VAL A 86 -8.68 3.03 2.22
CA VAL A 86 -9.02 2.01 1.20
C VAL A 86 -10.50 2.07 0.81
N LEU A 87 -11.40 2.22 1.79
CA LEU A 87 -12.85 2.24 1.58
C LEU A 87 -13.44 3.65 1.53
N GLY A 88 -12.73 4.66 2.03
CA GLY A 88 -13.16 6.06 1.96
C GLY A 88 -14.30 6.44 2.89
N TYR A 89 -14.65 5.61 3.88
CA TYR A 89 -15.72 5.91 4.82
C TYR A 89 -15.35 7.07 5.74
N ARG A 90 -16.34 7.91 6.04
CA ARG A 90 -16.24 9.02 6.99
C ARG A 90 -17.37 8.96 8.01
N LYS A 91 -17.09 9.42 9.23
CA LYS A 91 -18.10 9.57 10.27
C LYS A 91 -19.11 10.63 9.81
N SER A 92 -20.38 10.28 9.70
CA SER A 92 -21.43 11.29 9.57
C SER A 92 -21.57 12.03 10.89
N LEU A 93 -21.35 13.33 10.87
CA LEU A 93 -21.80 14.20 11.95
C LEU A 93 -23.34 14.25 11.94
N PRO A 94 -23.99 14.37 13.10
CA PRO A 94 -25.42 14.63 13.14
C PRO A 94 -25.67 15.99 12.49
N VAL A 95 -26.39 15.99 11.37
CA VAL A 95 -27.05 17.18 10.84
C VAL A 95 -28.06 17.57 11.91
N GLY A 96 -27.88 18.76 12.50
CA GLY A 96 -28.80 19.31 13.49
C GLY A 96 -30.20 19.39 12.90
N SER A 97 -31.18 19.00 13.72
CA SER A 97 -32.60 19.22 13.51
C SER A 97 -32.86 20.66 13.06
N GLN A 98 -33.32 20.81 11.83
CA GLN A 98 -34.28 21.87 11.51
C GLN A 98 -35.61 21.19 11.22
N ASP A 99 -36.31 20.85 12.30
CA ASP A 99 -37.77 20.89 12.27
C ASP A 99 -38.17 22.33 12.52
N SER A 100 -38.87 22.95 11.58
CA SER A 100 -40.10 23.71 11.84
C SER A 100 -40.65 24.32 10.55
N SER A 101 -41.89 23.94 10.29
CA SER A 101 -42.85 24.41 9.29
C SER A 101 -42.87 25.92 9.05
N LEU A 102 -43.00 26.35 7.80
CA LEU A 102 -44.26 26.66 7.10
C LEU A 102 -44.00 26.76 5.59
#